data_AF-K2B3B9-F1
#
_entry.id   AF-K2B3B9-F1
#
_cell.length_a   1.000
_cell.length_b   1.000
_cell.length_c   1.000
_cell.angle_alpha   90.00
_cell.angle_beta   90.00
_cell.angle_gamma   90.00
#
_symmetry.space_group_name_H-M   'P 1'
#
loop_
_entity.id
_entity.type
_entity.pdbx_description
1 polymer ?
#
loop_
_entity_poly.entity_id
_entity_poly.type
_entity_poly.pdbx_seq_one_letter_code
_entity_poly.pdbx_strand_id
1 'polypeptide(L)'
;MVSFFSVYLAKRLEFRAVAWSGESIKTFSALEIFIDAFQWLDLKNIDIASLQQIDSRLNQNILLGRSIYYLEHGYEEFAKGETLIDAALALIPRILWPDKPMVGGSGNLMSRYTGEQFAVGTSVGITPVIEAYINFGRYGVISIFLFLGILMGHIDRKAKHALCEGDQERFIMWYMPGLGFLQVSGSFVEVTSTVFSLLLAAWMTVVWLKLKKKKKYIAYKQHLDSIYASN
;
A
#
# COMPACT_ATOMS: atom_id res chain seq x y z
N MET A 1 -7.69 -14.22 12.81
CA MET A 1 -6.59 -13.64 11.99
C MET A 1 -5.26 -13.62 12.74
N VAL A 2 -5.20 -13.22 14.01
CA VAL A 2 -3.92 -13.14 14.76
C VAL A 2 -3.28 -14.53 14.99
N SER A 3 -4.06 -15.57 15.28
CA SER A 3 -3.54 -16.95 15.41
C SER A 3 -2.86 -17.44 14.12
N PHE A 4 -3.47 -17.19 12.96
CA PHE A 4 -2.87 -17.50 11.65
C PHE A 4 -1.56 -16.75 11.43
N PHE A 5 -1.54 -15.45 11.77
CA PHE A 5 -0.35 -14.61 11.64
C PHE A 5 0.80 -15.10 12.53
N SER A 6 0.51 -15.50 13.77
CA SER A 6 1.50 -16.04 14.70
C SER A 6 2.16 -17.33 14.17
N VAL A 7 1.33 -18.27 13.71
CA VAL A 7 1.79 -19.56 13.14
C VAL A 7 2.65 -19.32 11.89
N TYR A 8 2.20 -18.43 11.00
CA TYR A 8 2.98 -18.04 9.84
C TYR A 8 4.34 -17.46 10.22
N LEU A 9 4.41 -16.56 11.19
CA LEU A 9 5.67 -15.95 11.63
C LEU A 9 6.63 -16.97 12.23
N ALA A 10 6.13 -17.88 13.07
CA ALA A 10 6.92 -18.94 13.70
C ALA A 10 7.53 -19.89 12.65
N LYS A 11 6.74 -20.26 11.63
CA LYS A 11 7.13 -21.23 10.60
C LYS A 11 7.55 -20.60 9.27
N ARG A 12 7.79 -19.29 9.23
CA ARG A 12 8.01 -18.52 7.99
C ARG A 12 9.16 -19.02 7.12
N LEU A 13 10.22 -19.56 7.72
CA LEU A 13 11.37 -20.09 6.99
C LEU A 13 11.01 -21.38 6.26
N GLU A 14 10.24 -22.25 6.91
CA GLU A 14 9.70 -23.48 6.32
C GLU A 14 8.74 -23.14 5.17
N PHE A 15 7.85 -22.17 5.35
CA PHE A 15 6.98 -21.67 4.28
C PHE A 15 7.74 -21.09 3.09
N ARG A 16 8.80 -20.30 3.33
CA ARG A 16 9.63 -19.74 2.26
C ARG A 16 10.42 -20.81 1.52
N ALA A 17 10.96 -21.80 2.23
CA ALA A 17 11.66 -22.92 1.63
C ALA A 17 10.74 -23.70 0.68
N VAL A 18 9.49 -23.93 1.08
CA VAL A 18 8.48 -24.54 0.21
C VAL A 18 8.18 -23.66 -1.01
N ALA A 19 7.86 -22.38 -0.78
CA ALA A 19 7.46 -21.45 -1.84
C ALA A 19 8.56 -21.20 -2.89
N TRP A 20 9.83 -21.23 -2.49
CA TRP A 20 10.97 -20.96 -3.37
C TRP A 20 11.57 -22.24 -3.99
N SER A 21 11.06 -23.43 -3.63
CA SER A 21 11.55 -24.71 -4.16
C SER A 21 11.00 -25.09 -5.54
N GLY A 22 10.12 -24.29 -6.13
CA GLY A 22 9.72 -24.39 -7.55
C GLY A 22 8.83 -25.57 -7.96
N GLU A 23 8.42 -26.47 -7.05
CA GLU A 23 7.60 -27.65 -7.37
C GLU A 23 6.14 -27.49 -6.94
N SER A 24 5.20 -27.76 -7.85
CA SER A 24 3.74 -27.59 -7.67
C SER A 24 3.09 -28.58 -6.69
N ILE A 25 3.80 -29.65 -6.29
CA ILE A 25 3.29 -30.74 -5.43
C ILE A 25 3.18 -30.30 -3.94
N LYS A 26 3.68 -29.10 -3.57
CA LYS A 26 3.96 -28.72 -2.17
C LYS A 26 2.95 -27.78 -1.49
N THR A 27 1.80 -27.49 -2.11
CA THR A 27 0.72 -26.75 -1.42
C THR A 27 0.15 -27.57 -0.25
N PHE A 28 0.12 -28.90 -0.38
CA PHE A 28 -0.31 -29.81 0.69
C PHE A 28 0.68 -29.84 1.87
N SER A 29 1.98 -29.83 1.63
CA SER A 29 2.97 -29.82 2.72
C SER A 29 3.00 -28.51 3.49
N ALA A 30 2.78 -27.36 2.83
CA ALA A 30 2.58 -26.09 3.54
C ALA A 30 1.30 -26.10 4.40
N LEU A 31 0.23 -26.73 3.91
CA LEU A 31 -1.02 -26.87 4.66
C LEU A 31 -0.84 -27.80 5.87
N GLU A 32 -0.10 -28.90 5.74
CA GLU A 32 0.25 -29.79 6.84
C GLU A 32 1.09 -29.08 7.92
N ILE A 33 2.16 -28.37 7.52
CA ILE A 33 2.95 -27.54 8.45
C ILE A 33 2.06 -26.53 9.19
N PHE A 34 1.10 -25.93 8.48
CA PHE A 34 0.18 -24.97 9.07
C PHE A 34 -0.78 -25.62 10.08
N ILE A 35 -1.41 -26.74 9.72
CA ILE A 35 -2.36 -27.47 10.57
C ILE A 35 -1.65 -27.98 11.82
N ASP A 36 -0.47 -28.58 11.66
CA ASP A 36 0.32 -29.13 12.78
C ASP A 36 0.81 -28.04 13.73
N ALA A 37 1.16 -26.86 13.20
CA ALA A 37 1.58 -25.72 14.00
C ALA A 37 0.41 -24.85 14.48
N PHE A 38 -0.84 -25.13 14.07
CA PHE A 38 -1.96 -24.27 14.40
C PHE A 38 -2.29 -24.33 15.88
N GLN A 39 -2.15 -23.19 16.55
CA GLN A 39 -2.58 -23.01 17.93
C GLN A 39 -3.53 -21.83 18.02
N TRP A 40 -4.58 -22.00 18.82
CA TRP A 40 -5.45 -20.88 19.18
C TRP A 40 -4.64 -19.88 19.99
N LEU A 41 -4.69 -18.62 19.58
CA LEU A 41 -3.96 -17.56 20.27
C LEU A 41 -4.62 -17.28 21.62
N ASP A 42 -3.97 -17.74 22.68
CA ASP A 42 -4.37 -17.43 24.05
C ASP A 42 -3.75 -16.10 24.47
N LEU A 43 -4.55 -15.03 24.43
CA LEU A 43 -4.13 -13.67 24.81
C LEU A 43 -3.70 -13.56 26.28
N LYS A 44 -4.02 -14.54 27.14
CA LYS A 44 -3.68 -14.51 28.56
C LYS A 44 -2.35 -15.18 28.89
N ASN A 45 -1.87 -16.09 28.03
CA ASN A 45 -0.62 -16.83 28.20
C ASN A 45 0.24 -16.74 26.94
N ILE A 46 0.42 -15.52 26.40
CA ILE A 46 1.22 -15.34 25.19
C ILE A 46 2.68 -15.59 25.54
N ASP A 47 3.31 -16.55 24.87
CA ASP A 47 4.74 -16.79 24.95
C ASP A 47 5.53 -15.52 24.56
N ILE A 48 6.58 -15.23 25.33
CA ILE A 48 7.40 -14.02 25.19
C ILE A 48 8.02 -13.97 23.79
N ALA A 49 8.40 -15.12 23.22
CA ALA A 49 8.96 -15.17 21.87
C ALA A 49 7.95 -14.76 20.81
N SER A 50 6.67 -15.13 20.97
CA SER A 50 5.59 -14.72 20.07
C SER A 50 5.31 -13.21 20.19
N LEU A 51 5.31 -12.67 21.41
CA LEU A 51 5.19 -11.22 21.64
C LEU A 51 6.33 -10.44 20.98
N GLN A 52 7.57 -10.89 21.12
CA GLN A 52 8.74 -10.25 20.51
C GLN A 52 8.69 -10.28 18.98
N GLN A 53 8.17 -11.35 18.38
CA GLN A 53 8.00 -11.42 16.93
C GLN A 53 6.91 -10.46 16.41
N ILE A 54 5.83 -10.31 17.18
CA ILE A 54 4.77 -9.34 16.85
C ILE A 54 5.30 -7.92 17.02
N ASP A 55 5.95 -7.62 18.15
CA ASP A 55 6.54 -6.32 18.44
C ASP A 55 7.58 -5.93 17.39
N SER A 56 8.61 -6.75 17.15
CA SER A 56 9.66 -6.43 16.17
C SER A 56 9.16 -6.20 14.74
N ARG A 57 7.97 -6.72 14.37
CA ARG A 57 7.37 -6.55 13.04
C ARG A 57 6.42 -5.37 12.95
N LEU A 58 5.68 -5.07 14.01
CA LEU A 58 4.76 -3.94 14.07
C LEU A 58 5.46 -2.65 14.53
N ASN A 59 6.58 -2.77 15.24
CA ASN A 59 7.30 -1.67 15.86
C ASN A 59 8.27 -1.01 14.88
N GLN A 60 7.72 -0.17 14.00
CA GLN A 60 8.52 0.70 13.15
C GLN A 60 9.23 1.85 13.92
N ASN A 61 8.94 2.03 15.21
CA ASN A 61 9.58 3.08 16.00
C ASN A 61 11.07 2.81 16.19
N ILE A 62 11.51 1.55 16.17
CA ILE A 62 12.93 1.22 16.22
C ILE A 62 13.64 1.79 14.98
N LEU A 63 13.08 1.59 13.79
CA LEU A 63 13.66 2.12 12.54
C LEU A 63 13.63 3.66 12.52
N LEU A 64 12.55 4.27 12.99
CA LEU A 64 12.48 5.73 13.15
C LEU A 64 13.56 6.24 14.12
N GLY A 65 13.67 5.65 15.30
CA GLY A 65 14.65 6.04 16.32
C GLY A 65 16.08 5.89 15.82
N ARG A 66 16.39 4.85 15.06
CA ARG A 66 17.69 4.69 14.41
C ARG A 66 17.94 5.74 13.32
N SER A 67 16.90 6.08 12.56
CA SER A 67 16.99 7.14 11.54
C SER A 67 17.28 8.50 12.17
N ILE A 68 16.60 8.81 13.28
CA ILE A 68 16.86 10.01 14.09
C ILE A 68 18.31 10.00 14.58
N TYR A 69 18.73 8.90 15.21
CA TYR A 69 20.10 8.75 15.73
C TYR A 69 21.15 8.97 14.64
N TYR A 70 20.97 8.37 13.46
CA TYR A 70 21.91 8.51 12.34
C TYR A 70 22.07 9.95 11.86
N LEU A 71 20.96 10.67 11.74
CA LEU A 71 20.94 12.07 11.30
C LEU A 71 21.50 13.01 12.36
N GLU A 72 21.14 12.83 13.64
CA GLU A 72 21.59 13.68 14.74
C GLU A 72 23.09 13.52 15.04
N HIS A 73 23.67 12.33 14.80
CA HIS A 73 25.10 12.07 14.96
C HIS A 73 25.91 12.39 13.69
N GLY A 74 25.27 12.84 12.61
CA GLY A 74 25.93 13.24 11.38
C GLY A 74 26.51 12.09 10.56
N TYR A 75 26.00 10.86 10.73
CA TYR A 75 26.40 9.72 9.89
C TYR A 75 25.84 9.81 8.47
N GLU A 76 24.75 10.56 8.28
CA GLU A 76 24.13 10.82 6.98
C GLU A 76 23.46 12.22 7.01
N GLU A 77 23.30 12.85 5.84
CA GLU A 77 22.57 14.11 5.73
C GLU A 77 21.08 13.89 5.46
N PHE A 78 20.24 14.88 5.83
CA PHE A 78 18.84 14.90 5.43
C PHE A 78 18.69 14.72 3.91
N ALA A 79 17.71 13.91 3.51
CA ALA A 79 17.37 13.62 2.11
C ALA A 79 16.89 14.87 1.34
N LYS A 80 16.49 15.94 2.05
CA LYS A 80 16.15 17.26 1.47
C LYS A 80 15.14 17.21 0.31
N GLY A 81 14.22 16.25 0.32
CA GLY A 81 13.18 16.07 -0.69
C GLY A 81 13.46 14.98 -1.72
N GLU A 82 14.60 14.29 -1.68
CA GLU A 82 14.97 13.19 -2.60
C GLU A 82 13.82 12.17 -2.74
N THR A 83 13.26 11.70 -1.62
CA THR A 83 12.21 10.66 -1.67
C THR A 83 10.87 11.17 -2.20
N LEU A 84 10.61 12.49 -2.08
CA LEU A 84 9.44 13.13 -2.68
C LEU A 84 9.59 13.30 -4.19
N ILE A 85 10.81 13.61 -4.65
CA ILE A 85 11.15 13.64 -6.08
C ILE A 85 10.99 12.24 -6.64
N ASP A 86 11.50 11.21 -5.95
CA ASP A 86 11.34 9.82 -6.36
C ASP A 86 9.88 9.42 -6.45
N ALA A 87 9.04 9.85 -5.51
CA ALA A 87 7.60 9.63 -5.55
C ALA A 87 6.93 10.33 -6.74
N ALA A 88 7.36 11.55 -7.08
CA ALA A 88 6.87 12.23 -8.27
C ALA A 88 7.31 11.51 -9.57
N LEU A 89 8.57 11.08 -9.64
CA LEU A 89 9.09 10.29 -10.75
C LEU A 89 8.39 8.94 -10.84
N ALA A 90 7.98 8.34 -9.72
CA ALA A 90 7.27 7.05 -9.64
C ALA A 90 5.99 7.02 -10.49
N LEU A 91 5.33 8.16 -10.65
CA LEU A 91 4.11 8.31 -11.45
C LEU A 91 4.32 8.07 -12.95
N ILE A 92 5.54 8.22 -13.47
CA ILE A 92 5.86 7.97 -14.88
C ILE A 92 5.79 6.46 -15.16
N PRO A 93 4.86 5.97 -16.00
CA PRO A 93 4.76 4.55 -16.32
C PRO A 93 6.02 4.05 -17.04
N ARG A 94 6.42 2.80 -16.80
CA ARG A 94 7.59 2.18 -17.46
C ARG A 94 7.45 2.08 -18.99
N ILE A 95 6.24 2.17 -19.53
CA ILE A 95 6.02 2.22 -20.99
C ILE A 95 6.63 3.51 -21.58
N LEU A 96 6.54 4.62 -20.85
CA LEU A 96 7.09 5.92 -21.26
C LEU A 96 8.57 6.08 -20.88
N TRP A 97 9.02 5.37 -19.83
CA TRP A 97 10.42 5.35 -19.41
C TRP A 97 10.87 3.93 -19.06
N PRO A 98 11.31 3.13 -20.06
CA PRO A 98 11.71 1.75 -19.86
C PRO A 98 12.88 1.60 -18.87
N ASP A 99 13.91 2.44 -19.03
CA ASP A 99 15.13 2.43 -18.23
C ASP A 99 15.01 3.16 -16.88
N LYS A 100 13.78 3.36 -16.39
CA LYS A 100 13.52 4.05 -15.13
C LYS A 100 14.21 3.32 -13.97
N PRO A 101 15.04 4.03 -13.17
CA PRO A 101 15.73 3.44 -12.04
C PRO A 101 14.75 2.83 -11.04
N MET A 102 15.15 1.75 -10.38
CA MET A 102 14.38 1.12 -9.32
C MET A 102 14.47 1.95 -8.03
N VAL A 103 13.67 2.99 -7.94
CA VAL A 103 13.65 3.91 -6.78
C VAL A 103 12.69 3.47 -5.66
N GLY A 104 11.99 2.34 -5.83
CA GLY A 104 11.07 1.74 -4.84
C GLY A 104 11.73 0.72 -3.89
N GLY A 105 13.07 0.74 -3.77
CA GLY A 105 13.82 -0.20 -2.95
C GLY A 105 13.96 0.28 -1.50
N SER A 106 12.88 0.16 -0.73
CA SER A 106 12.80 0.60 0.66
C SER A 106 13.90 0.02 1.58
N GLY A 107 14.46 -1.15 1.26
CA GLY A 107 15.61 -1.71 1.97
C GLY A 107 16.87 -0.83 1.89
N ASN A 108 17.23 -0.33 0.70
CA ASN A 108 18.44 0.47 0.50
C ASN A 108 18.35 1.83 1.20
N LEU A 109 17.20 2.49 1.06
CA LEU A 109 16.96 3.77 1.72
C LEU A 109 16.98 3.59 3.25
N MET A 110 16.43 2.50 3.78
CA MET A 110 16.57 2.18 5.20
C MET A 110 18.01 1.89 5.61
N SER A 111 18.77 1.12 4.83
CA SER A 111 20.18 0.87 5.13
C SER A 111 20.98 2.17 5.23
N ARG A 112 20.74 3.09 4.29
CA ARG A 112 21.38 4.42 4.28
C ARG A 112 21.09 5.20 5.55
N TYR A 113 19.83 5.25 5.97
CA TYR A 113 19.42 6.09 7.10
C TYR A 113 19.46 5.41 8.47
N THR A 114 19.66 4.09 8.57
CA THR A 114 19.68 3.36 9.86
C THR A 114 20.96 2.60 10.13
N GLY A 115 21.80 2.41 9.10
CA GLY A 115 22.98 1.54 9.16
C GLY A 115 22.68 0.05 9.12
N GLU A 116 21.41 -0.35 9.09
CA GLU A 116 21.01 -1.75 9.11
C GLU A 116 21.18 -2.39 7.73
N GLN A 117 21.78 -3.57 7.70
CA GLN A 117 22.00 -4.31 6.45
C GLN A 117 20.84 -5.29 6.24
N PHE A 118 20.09 -5.08 5.17
CA PHE A 118 19.01 -5.98 4.77
C PHE A 118 19.49 -6.90 3.65
N ALA A 119 19.07 -8.17 3.68
CA ALA A 119 19.39 -9.10 2.61
C ALA A 119 18.86 -8.59 1.26
N VAL A 120 19.62 -8.80 0.18
CA VAL A 120 19.24 -8.37 -1.18
C VAL A 120 17.84 -8.90 -1.53
N GLY A 121 16.97 -8.02 -2.02
CA GLY A 121 15.58 -8.34 -2.33
C GLY A 121 14.62 -8.27 -1.14
N THR A 122 15.08 -7.84 0.05
CA THR A 122 14.20 -7.59 1.20
C THR A 122 13.55 -6.21 1.06
N SER A 123 12.22 -6.17 0.94
CA SER A 123 11.46 -4.95 1.12
C SER A 123 11.24 -4.69 2.60
N VAL A 124 11.59 -3.49 3.05
CA VAL A 124 11.41 -3.01 4.43
C VAL A 124 10.34 -1.93 4.39
N GLY A 125 9.34 -1.97 5.27
CA GLY A 125 8.36 -0.88 5.32
C GLY A 125 9.07 0.42 5.70
N ILE A 126 9.05 1.40 4.81
CA ILE A 126 9.39 2.79 5.15
C ILE A 126 8.08 3.51 5.33
N THR A 127 7.73 3.82 6.58
CA THR A 127 6.54 4.63 6.84
C THR A 127 6.71 6.06 6.32
N PRO A 128 5.60 6.74 5.95
CA PRO A 128 5.61 8.15 5.62
C PRO A 128 6.15 9.05 6.75
N VAL A 129 6.05 8.60 8.00
CA VAL A 129 6.64 9.29 9.17
C VAL A 129 8.17 9.32 9.06
N ILE A 130 8.78 8.17 8.76
CA ILE A 130 10.23 8.08 8.62
C ILE A 130 10.69 8.88 7.41
N GLU A 131 10.01 8.79 6.26
CA GLU A 131 10.36 9.61 5.10
C GLU A 131 10.23 11.11 5.37
N ALA A 132 9.15 11.54 6.02
CA ALA A 132 8.99 12.94 6.38
C ALA A 132 10.11 13.43 7.30
N TYR A 133 10.56 12.59 8.24
CA TYR A 133 11.67 12.91 9.13
C TYR A 133 13.02 12.93 8.39
N ILE A 134 13.36 11.92 7.59
CA ILE A 134 14.67 11.89 6.91
C ILE A 134 14.80 13.03 5.88
N ASN A 135 13.68 13.55 5.34
CA ASN A 135 13.72 14.67 4.41
C ASN A 135 13.88 16.03 5.11
N PHE A 136 13.10 16.29 6.17
CA PHE A 136 13.05 17.64 6.79
C PHE A 136 12.92 17.64 8.33
N GLY A 137 13.28 16.54 8.97
CA GLY A 137 13.21 16.35 10.42
C GLY A 137 11.81 16.50 10.98
N ARG A 138 11.73 16.99 12.22
CA ARG A 138 10.46 17.19 12.95
C ARG A 138 9.48 18.10 12.20
N TYR A 139 9.99 19.16 11.54
CA TYR A 139 9.14 20.08 10.78
C TYR A 139 8.57 19.42 9.51
N GLY A 140 9.32 18.51 8.89
CA GLY A 140 8.84 17.66 7.80
C GLY A 140 7.65 16.82 8.21
N VAL A 141 7.77 16.12 9.34
CA VAL A 141 6.67 15.29 9.87
C VAL A 141 5.41 16.12 10.08
N ILE A 142 5.50 17.25 10.78
CA ILE A 142 4.34 18.09 11.06
C ILE A 142 3.72 18.64 9.78
N SER A 143 4.52 19.21 8.88
CA SER A 143 4.03 19.84 7.66
C SER A 143 3.41 18.84 6.67
N ILE A 144 4.07 17.70 6.45
CA ILE A 144 3.58 16.66 5.53
C ILE A 144 2.29 16.02 6.08
N PHE A 145 2.22 15.70 7.38
CA PHE A 145 1.01 15.11 7.94
C PHE A 145 -0.15 16.11 8.03
N LEU A 146 0.12 17.40 8.27
CA LEU A 146 -0.90 18.43 8.17
C LEU A 146 -1.47 18.50 6.75
N PHE A 147 -0.59 18.51 5.74
CA PHE A 147 -0.98 18.48 4.34
C PHE A 147 -1.79 17.23 3.99
N LEU A 148 -1.32 16.03 4.37
CA LEU A 148 -2.04 14.77 4.15
C LEU A 148 -3.40 14.76 4.84
N GLY A 149 -3.51 15.26 6.07
CA GLY A 149 -4.77 15.37 6.79
C GLY A 149 -5.78 16.28 6.09
N ILE A 150 -5.33 17.45 5.59
CA ILE A 150 -6.16 18.36 4.79
C ILE A 150 -6.60 17.68 3.49
N LEU A 151 -5.68 17.02 2.78
CA LEU A 151 -5.93 16.34 1.52
C LEU A 151 -6.94 15.19 1.69
N MET A 152 -6.73 14.31 2.67
CA MET A 152 -7.64 13.22 2.98
C MET A 152 -9.01 13.73 3.42
N GLY A 153 -9.05 14.77 4.26
CA GLY A 153 -10.30 15.41 4.65
C GLY A 153 -11.05 16.03 3.47
N HIS A 154 -10.35 16.53 2.45
CA HIS A 154 -10.96 17.00 1.21
C HIS A 154 -11.55 15.85 0.39
N ILE A 155 -10.77 14.78 0.17
CA ILE A 155 -11.20 13.60 -0.58
C ILE A 155 -12.43 12.96 0.05
N ASP A 156 -12.42 12.76 1.37
CA ASP A 156 -13.53 12.15 2.11
C ASP A 156 -14.82 12.99 2.00
N ARG A 157 -14.73 14.31 2.16
CA ARG A 157 -15.89 15.21 2.00
C ARG A 157 -16.47 15.16 0.58
N LYS A 158 -15.62 15.10 -0.44
CA LYS A 158 -16.05 15.00 -1.85
C LYS A 158 -16.71 13.65 -2.14
N ALA A 159 -16.13 12.55 -1.64
CA ALA A 159 -16.73 11.22 -1.74
C ALA A 159 -18.08 11.18 -1.01
N LYS A 160 -18.16 11.67 0.23
CA LYS A 160 -19.40 11.77 1.00
C LYS A 160 -20.48 12.55 0.26
N HIS A 161 -20.16 13.71 -0.28
CA HIS A 161 -21.13 14.53 -1.02
C HIS A 161 -21.69 13.78 -2.23
N ALA A 162 -20.82 13.17 -3.04
CA ALA A 162 -21.23 12.38 -4.20
C ALA A 162 -22.10 11.17 -3.80
N LEU A 163 -21.79 10.53 -2.68
CA LEU A 163 -22.59 9.43 -2.15
C LEU A 163 -23.99 9.89 -1.72
N CYS A 164 -24.09 11.04 -1.04
CA CYS A 164 -25.37 11.62 -0.62
C CYS A 164 -26.24 12.07 -1.81
N GLU A 165 -25.62 12.55 -2.90
CA GLU A 165 -26.31 12.91 -4.14
C GLU A 165 -26.71 11.68 -5.00
N GLY A 166 -26.26 10.47 -4.64
CA GLY A 166 -26.44 9.28 -5.45
C GLY A 166 -25.60 9.27 -6.74
N ASP A 167 -24.64 10.18 -6.88
CA ASP A 167 -23.71 10.24 -8.01
C ASP A 167 -22.61 9.19 -7.84
N GLN A 168 -22.92 7.98 -8.29
CA GLN A 168 -22.00 6.82 -8.25
C GLN A 168 -20.68 7.09 -8.99
N GLU A 169 -20.70 7.90 -10.05
CA GLU A 169 -19.52 8.15 -10.88
C GLU A 169 -18.53 9.05 -10.15
N ARG A 170 -19.02 10.16 -9.57
CA ARG A 170 -18.20 11.04 -8.72
C ARG A 170 -17.74 10.32 -7.47
N PHE A 171 -18.59 9.49 -6.86
CA PHE A 171 -18.22 8.72 -5.68
C PHE A 171 -17.01 7.81 -5.97
N ILE A 172 -17.07 7.02 -7.05
CA ILE A 172 -15.96 6.15 -7.46
C ILE A 172 -14.67 6.94 -7.69
N MET A 173 -14.76 8.07 -8.40
CA MET A 173 -13.59 8.91 -8.72
C MET A 173 -12.89 9.50 -7.50
N TRP A 174 -13.62 9.79 -6.41
CA TRP A 174 -13.02 10.32 -5.18
C TRP A 174 -12.64 9.23 -4.19
N TYR A 175 -13.49 8.22 -4.01
CA TYR A 175 -13.31 7.19 -2.99
C TYR A 175 -12.16 6.24 -3.33
N MET A 176 -12.07 5.75 -4.58
CA MET A 176 -11.05 4.75 -4.94
C MET A 176 -9.62 5.27 -4.77
N PRO A 177 -9.21 6.44 -5.32
CA PRO A 177 -7.87 6.98 -5.06
C PRO A 177 -7.61 7.24 -3.58
N GLY A 178 -8.64 7.64 -2.83
CA GLY A 178 -8.57 7.85 -1.39
C GLY A 178 -8.09 6.63 -0.61
N LEU A 179 -8.42 5.41 -1.07
CA LEU A 179 -7.96 4.16 -0.45
C LEU A 179 -6.44 3.98 -0.53
N GLY A 180 -5.77 4.58 -1.51
CA GLY A 180 -4.31 4.51 -1.64
C GLY A 180 -3.58 5.13 -0.45
N PHE A 181 -4.17 6.13 0.20
CA PHE A 181 -3.61 6.77 1.39
C PHE A 181 -3.71 5.92 2.66
N LEU A 182 -4.42 4.78 2.64
CA LEU A 182 -4.52 3.87 3.78
C LEU A 182 -3.27 2.99 3.97
N GLN A 183 -2.30 3.07 3.06
CA GLN A 183 -1.04 2.34 3.15
C GLN A 183 -0.08 2.98 4.15
N VAL A 184 -0.33 2.77 5.45
CA VAL A 184 0.47 3.37 6.54
C VAL A 184 1.91 2.88 6.54
N SER A 185 2.18 1.66 6.07
CA SER A 185 3.51 1.05 6.06
C SER A 185 4.30 1.26 4.76
N GLY A 186 3.69 1.90 3.76
CA GLY A 186 4.28 2.08 2.44
C GLY A 186 5.05 3.38 2.32
N SER A 187 6.05 3.38 1.44
CA SER A 187 6.83 4.58 1.11
C SER A 187 6.00 5.63 0.37
N PHE A 188 6.46 6.88 0.26
CA PHE A 188 5.78 7.89 -0.58
C PHE A 188 5.66 7.44 -2.03
N VAL A 189 6.69 6.74 -2.55
CA VAL A 189 6.68 6.11 -3.88
C VAL A 189 5.56 5.08 -4.02
N GLU A 190 5.37 4.22 -3.02
CA GLU A 190 4.32 3.20 -3.03
C GLU A 190 2.92 3.81 -2.92
N VAL A 191 2.75 4.77 -2.00
CA VAL A 191 1.47 5.47 -1.80
C VAL A 191 1.07 6.19 -3.08
N THR A 192 1.97 7.00 -3.66
CA THR A 192 1.67 7.74 -4.90
C THR A 192 1.39 6.82 -6.09
N SER A 193 2.15 5.74 -6.24
CA SER A 193 1.92 4.73 -7.29
C SER A 193 0.57 4.03 -7.12
N THR A 194 0.19 3.70 -5.89
CA THR A 194 -1.09 3.08 -5.58
C THR A 194 -2.25 4.04 -5.84
N VAL A 195 -2.15 5.29 -5.38
CA VAL A 195 -3.17 6.33 -5.63
C VAL A 195 -3.38 6.53 -7.14
N PHE A 196 -2.29 6.61 -7.91
CA PHE A 196 -2.37 6.73 -9.37
C PHE A 196 -3.02 5.51 -10.03
N SER A 197 -2.64 4.30 -9.60
CA SER A 197 -3.23 3.06 -10.12
C SER A 197 -4.73 2.97 -9.82
N LEU A 198 -5.15 3.37 -8.62
CA LEU A 198 -6.55 3.40 -8.22
C LEU A 198 -7.33 4.51 -8.94
N LEU A 199 -6.70 5.63 -9.27
CA LEU A 199 -7.30 6.68 -10.10
C LEU A 199 -7.56 6.19 -11.52
N LEU A 200 -6.59 5.50 -12.14
CA LEU A 200 -6.78 4.88 -13.45
C LEU A 200 -7.89 3.82 -13.40
N ALA A 201 -7.90 2.97 -12.37
CA ALA A 201 -8.94 1.97 -12.19
C ALA A 201 -10.32 2.60 -12.02
N ALA A 202 -10.44 3.67 -11.23
CA ALA A 202 -11.67 4.43 -11.03
C ALA A 202 -12.16 5.01 -12.36
N TRP A 203 -11.27 5.67 -13.12
CA TRP A 203 -11.59 6.24 -14.42
C TRP A 203 -12.08 5.17 -15.41
N MET A 204 -11.36 4.06 -15.54
CA MET A 204 -11.78 2.93 -16.40
C MET A 204 -13.15 2.38 -15.98
N THR A 205 -13.39 2.24 -14.67
CA THR A 205 -14.68 1.78 -14.13
C THR A 205 -15.81 2.73 -14.50
N VAL A 206 -15.61 4.04 -14.36
CA VAL A 206 -16.60 5.06 -14.71
C VAL A 206 -16.88 5.06 -16.22
N VAL A 207 -15.84 5.00 -17.07
CA VAL A 207 -16.00 4.91 -18.52
C VAL A 207 -16.81 3.66 -18.90
N TRP A 208 -16.47 2.51 -18.31
CA TRP A 208 -17.19 1.27 -18.55
C TRP A 208 -18.67 1.35 -18.14
N LEU A 209 -18.97 1.92 -16.97
CA LEU A 209 -20.35 2.15 -16.51
C LEU A 209 -21.14 3.03 -17.48
N LYS A 210 -20.53 4.12 -17.98
CA LYS A 210 -21.16 5.00 -18.98
C LYS A 210 -21.46 4.27 -20.27
N LEU A 211 -20.51 3.47 -20.77
CA LEU A 211 -20.70 2.67 -21.98
C LEU A 211 -21.82 1.63 -21.81
N LYS A 212 -21.92 0.98 -20.64
CA LYS A 212 -22.98 0.02 -20.34
C LYS A 212 -24.37 0.68 -20.26
N LYS A 213 -24.47 1.84 -19.59
CA LYS A 213 -25.71 2.65 -19.55
C LYS A 213 -26.15 3.05 -20.97
N LYS A 214 -25.22 3.53 -21.81
CA LYS A 214 -25.49 3.90 -23.21
C LYS A 214 -25.98 2.73 -24.05
N LYS A 215 -25.33 1.55 -23.97
CA LYS A 215 -25.77 0.35 -24.69
C LYS A 215 -27.18 -0.09 -24.28
N LYS A 216 -27.49 -0.09 -22.97
CA LYS A 216 -28.82 -0.43 -22.46
C LYS A 216 -29.90 0.54 -22.96
N TYR A 217 -29.58 1.84 -22.99
CA TYR A 217 -30.49 2.87 -23.52
C TYR A 217 -30.78 2.67 -25.02
N ILE A 218 -29.75 2.40 -25.84
CA ILE A 218 -29.93 2.16 -27.28
C ILE A 218 -30.80 0.91 -27.52
N ALA A 219 -30.53 -0.19 -26.83
CA ALA A 219 -31.32 -1.42 -26.95
C ALA A 219 -32.79 -1.21 -26.55
N TYR A 220 -33.03 -0.46 -25.48
CA TYR A 220 -34.38 -0.11 -25.05
C TYR A 220 -35.13 0.76 -26.08
N LYS A 221 -34.44 1.76 -26.64
CA LYS A 221 -35.02 2.62 -27.69
C LYS A 221 -35.38 1.83 -28.95
N GLN A 222 -34.49 0.96 -29.42
CA GLN A 222 -34.76 0.09 -30.57
C GLN A 222 -35.96 -0.84 -30.34
N HIS A 223 -36.09 -1.39 -29.13
CA HIS A 223 -37.24 -2.22 -28.76
C HIS A 223 -38.55 -1.41 -28.78
N LEU A 224 -38.56 -0.20 -28.22
CA LEU A 224 -39.74 0.69 -28.29
C LEU A 224 -40.10 1.02 -29.73
N ASP A 225 -39.13 1.45 -30.55
CA ASP A 225 -39.36 1.81 -31.96
C ASP A 225 -39.96 0.62 -32.75
N SER A 226 -39.55 -0.62 -32.44
CA SER A 226 -40.11 -1.83 -33.07
C SER A 226 -41.58 -2.12 -32.70
N ILE A 227 -42.01 -1.78 -31.48
CA ILE A 227 -43.41 -1.93 -31.06
C ILE A 227 -44.31 -0.91 -31.74
N TYR A 228 -43.83 0.34 -31.88
CA TYR A 228 -44.62 1.41 -32.49
C TYR A 228 -44.68 1.32 -34.02
N ALA A 229 -43.70 0.67 -34.68
CA ALA A 229 -43.72 0.46 -36.14
C ALA A 229 -44.65 -0.68 -36.61
N SER A 230 -45.15 -1.52 -35.69
CA SER A 230 -46.07 -2.63 -35.99
C SER A 230 -47.57 -2.31 -35.80
N ASN A 231 -47.90 -1.06 -35.46
CA ASN A 231 -49.27 -0.53 -35.38
C ASN A 231 -49.48 0.53 -36.47
#